data_AF-A0A1H9X535-F1
#
_entry.id   AF-A0A1H9X535-F1
#
_cell.length_a   1.000
_cell.length_b   1.000
_cell.length_c   1.000
_cell.angle_alpha   90.00
_cell.angle_beta   90.00
_cell.angle_gamma   90.00
#
_symmetry.space_group_name_H-M   'P 1'
#
loop_
_entity.id
_entity.type
_entity.pdbx_description
1 polymer ?
#
loop_
_entity_poly.entity_id
_entity_poly.type
_entity_poly.pdbx_seq_one_letter_code
_entity_poly.pdbx_strand_id
1 'polypeptide(L)'
;MVMDLEVATMTEKYKELLNAPKIAMLLFTQLTQNNYKKYVIGITMSDNTVFKNDFSSEEHENINKYRLELVKNIKYKTLEGFAYTKYYLEKLFLAVTERGFLEFHYQEDHLLTSMEMQKKLNVSRATLSRFVANGMETVQNKKHGKYPAHNAIYWKTTLWVARIQTLKAHIEIHNLTEEALKKELREEVAELEKKYGGKFEDVFAKVLNGDMDEYELDEPEDFIDWRDALEELEEMTD
;
A
#
# COMPACT_ATOMS: atom_id res chain seq x y z
N MET A 1 -2.13 -31.41 14.57
CA MET A 1 -1.73 -31.95 15.90
C MET A 1 -0.27 -31.67 16.26
N VAL A 2 0.74 -32.09 15.48
CA VAL A 2 2.15 -31.77 15.78
C VAL A 2 2.49 -30.28 15.56
N MET A 3 2.00 -29.66 14.47
CA MET A 3 2.18 -28.22 14.21
C MET A 3 1.39 -27.30 15.15
N ASP A 4 0.21 -27.72 15.62
CA ASP A 4 -0.57 -26.95 16.60
C ASP A 4 0.16 -26.92 17.95
N LEU A 5 0.88 -28.00 18.28
CA LEU A 5 1.77 -28.05 19.43
C LEU A 5 2.98 -27.10 19.25
N GLU A 6 3.59 -27.02 18.06
CA GLU A 6 4.73 -26.14 17.77
C GLU A 6 4.37 -24.65 17.79
N VAL A 7 3.20 -24.27 17.27
CA VAL A 7 2.71 -22.89 17.33
C VAL A 7 2.32 -22.52 18.76
N ALA A 8 1.63 -23.40 19.49
CA ALA A 8 1.29 -23.18 20.90
C ALA A 8 2.55 -23.10 21.78
N THR A 9 3.53 -24.00 21.59
CA THR A 9 4.79 -23.96 22.34
C THR A 9 5.65 -22.77 21.96
N MET A 10 5.66 -22.29 20.71
CA MET A 10 6.31 -21.02 20.37
C MET A 10 5.60 -19.83 21.01
N THR A 11 4.28 -19.83 21.08
CA THR A 11 3.50 -18.74 21.69
C THR A 11 3.75 -18.65 23.20
N GLU A 12 3.87 -19.80 23.88
CA GLU A 12 4.15 -19.83 25.33
C GLU A 12 5.63 -19.55 25.64
N LYS A 13 6.57 -20.11 24.85
CA LYS A 13 8.02 -19.94 25.06
C LYS A 13 8.50 -18.52 24.77
N TYR A 14 7.84 -17.81 23.85
CA TYR A 14 8.21 -16.45 23.45
C TYR A 14 7.17 -15.42 23.86
N LYS A 15 6.25 -15.74 24.78
CA LYS A 15 5.11 -14.90 25.16
C LYS A 15 5.50 -13.47 25.52
N GLU A 16 6.58 -13.30 26.29
CA GLU A 16 7.11 -11.98 26.68
C GLU A 16 7.76 -11.23 25.51
N LEU A 17 8.51 -11.93 24.66
CA LEU A 17 9.14 -11.35 23.46
C LEU A 17 8.08 -10.96 22.40
N LEU A 18 7.02 -11.75 22.32
CA LEU A 18 5.85 -11.51 21.50
C LEU A 18 5.04 -10.30 21.99
N ASN A 19 5.15 -9.91 23.26
CA ASN A 19 4.50 -8.71 23.80
C ASN A 19 5.21 -7.41 23.43
N ALA A 20 6.45 -7.47 22.94
CA ALA A 20 7.14 -6.32 22.37
C ALA A 20 6.81 -6.20 20.87
N PRO A 21 6.08 -5.17 20.42
CA PRO A 21 5.58 -5.11 19.05
C PRO A 21 6.69 -5.14 17.98
N LYS A 22 7.84 -4.50 18.26
CA LYS A 22 9.02 -4.52 17.36
C LYS A 22 9.57 -5.94 17.17
N ILE A 23 9.67 -6.71 18.25
CA ILE A 23 10.19 -8.09 18.21
C ILE A 23 9.17 -9.00 17.51
N ALA A 24 7.88 -8.83 17.81
CA ALA A 24 6.82 -9.57 17.12
C ALA A 24 6.86 -9.32 15.60
N MET A 25 7.04 -8.08 15.17
CA MET A 25 7.18 -7.72 13.75
C MET A 25 8.33 -8.48 13.08
N LEU A 26 9.54 -8.42 13.65
CA LEU A 26 10.71 -9.12 13.12
C LEU A 26 10.50 -10.65 13.06
N LEU A 27 9.92 -11.23 14.12
CA LEU A 27 9.61 -12.65 14.18
C LEU A 27 8.61 -13.06 13.09
N PHE A 28 7.52 -12.33 12.92
CA PHE A 28 6.51 -12.64 11.91
C PHE A 28 7.04 -12.43 10.49
N THR A 29 7.92 -11.45 10.25
CA THR A 29 8.63 -11.31 8.98
C THR A 29 9.44 -12.56 8.67
N GLN A 30 10.28 -13.00 9.62
CA GLN A 30 11.12 -14.18 9.44
C GLN A 30 10.29 -15.47 9.24
N LEU A 31 9.23 -15.65 10.04
CA LEU A 31 8.35 -16.80 9.90
C LEU A 31 7.63 -16.79 8.54
N THR A 32 7.21 -15.62 8.06
CA THR A 32 6.54 -15.48 6.77
C THR A 32 7.51 -15.87 5.65
N GLN A 33 8.72 -15.31 5.65
CA GLN A 33 9.75 -15.66 4.67
C GLN A 33 10.07 -17.16 4.68
N ASN A 34 10.21 -17.78 5.86
CA ASN A 34 10.54 -19.19 5.99
C ASN A 34 9.41 -20.11 5.50
N ASN A 35 8.16 -19.80 5.85
CA ASN A 35 7.01 -20.64 5.48
C ASN A 35 6.60 -20.47 4.02
N TYR A 36 6.88 -19.30 3.43
CA TYR A 36 6.50 -18.95 2.08
C TYR A 36 7.69 -18.76 1.15
N LYS A 37 8.84 -19.41 1.44
CA LYS A 37 10.06 -19.38 0.61
C LYS A 37 9.85 -19.77 -0.86
N LYS A 38 8.74 -20.48 -1.15
CA LYS A 38 8.29 -20.80 -2.49
C LYS A 38 7.83 -19.56 -3.28
N TYR A 39 7.26 -18.57 -2.60
CA TYR A 39 6.71 -17.36 -3.22
C TYR A 39 7.65 -16.15 -3.07
N VAL A 40 8.40 -16.07 -1.97
CA VAL A 40 9.26 -14.94 -1.62
C VAL A 40 10.68 -15.40 -1.33
N ILE A 41 11.67 -14.67 -1.85
CA ILE A 41 13.11 -14.82 -1.57
C ILE A 41 13.45 -14.16 -0.25
N GLY A 42 12.97 -12.93 -0.07
CA GLY A 42 13.28 -12.09 1.09
C GLY A 42 12.18 -11.07 1.36
N ILE A 43 12.04 -10.70 2.64
CA ILE A 43 11.20 -9.59 3.05
C ILE A 43 12.10 -8.61 3.80
N THR A 44 12.23 -7.40 3.29
CA THR A 44 13.06 -6.33 3.88
C THR A 44 12.19 -5.17 4.31
N MET A 45 12.66 -4.41 5.28
CA MET A 45 12.07 -3.12 5.63
C MET A 45 12.77 -2.05 4.78
N SER A 46 12.05 -1.00 4.38
CA SER A 46 12.65 0.12 3.67
C SER A 46 13.66 0.87 4.57
N ASP A 47 14.66 1.51 3.96
CA ASP A 47 15.75 2.19 4.69
C ASP A 47 15.26 3.34 5.58
N ASN A 48 14.09 3.92 5.26
CA ASN A 48 13.46 5.00 6.02
C ASN A 48 12.55 4.50 7.17
N THR A 49 12.64 3.22 7.54
CA THR A 49 11.77 2.63 8.58
C THR A 49 12.05 3.23 9.95
N VAL A 50 11.01 3.76 10.60
CA VAL A 50 11.07 4.30 11.96
C VAL A 50 10.04 3.56 12.82
N PHE A 51 10.48 2.92 13.90
CA PHE A 51 9.58 2.22 14.82
C PHE A 51 9.02 3.16 15.89
N LYS A 52 7.72 3.03 16.18
CA LYS A 52 7.08 3.69 17.32
C LYS A 52 7.76 3.29 18.62
N ASN A 53 7.87 4.22 19.57
CA ASN A 53 8.43 3.93 20.89
C ASN A 53 7.38 3.51 21.90
N ASP A 54 6.18 4.07 21.79
CA ASP A 54 5.06 3.82 22.70
C ASP A 54 3.81 3.45 21.92
N PHE A 55 2.87 2.79 22.60
CA PHE A 55 1.62 2.30 22.03
C PHE A 55 0.47 2.58 22.99
N SER A 56 -0.60 3.15 22.47
CA SER A 56 -1.88 3.25 23.17
C SER A 56 -2.52 1.88 23.38
N SER A 57 -3.50 1.81 24.29
CA SER A 57 -4.29 0.59 24.51
C SER A 57 -4.98 0.09 23.24
N GLU A 58 -5.50 1.01 22.42
CA GLU A 58 -6.15 0.69 21.15
C GLU A 58 -5.15 0.14 20.11
N GLU A 59 -3.96 0.75 20.01
CA GLU A 59 -2.89 0.22 19.14
C GLU A 59 -2.46 -1.18 19.56
N HIS A 60 -2.33 -1.43 20.87
CA HIS A 60 -2.05 -2.77 21.38
C HIS A 60 -3.13 -3.79 21.00
N GLU A 61 -4.41 -3.42 21.06
CA GLU A 61 -5.51 -4.28 20.63
C GLU A 61 -5.41 -4.61 19.13
N ASN A 62 -5.19 -3.59 18.30
CA ASN A 62 -5.03 -3.74 16.85
C ASN A 62 -3.82 -4.63 16.49
N ILE A 63 -2.67 -4.40 17.13
CA ILE A 63 -1.46 -5.22 16.98
C ILE A 63 -1.77 -6.69 17.32
N ASN A 64 -2.44 -6.94 18.45
CA ASN A 64 -2.80 -8.29 18.86
C ASN A 64 -3.76 -8.96 17.89
N LYS A 65 -4.75 -8.23 17.37
CA LYS A 65 -5.65 -8.72 16.31
C LYS A 65 -4.87 -9.14 15.07
N TYR A 66 -3.93 -8.33 14.58
CA TYR A 66 -3.13 -8.69 13.40
C TYR A 66 -2.21 -9.89 13.65
N ARG A 67 -1.60 -9.98 14.84
CA ARG A 67 -0.78 -11.13 15.24
C ARG A 67 -1.59 -12.43 15.25
N LEU A 68 -2.82 -12.40 15.76
CA LEU A 68 -3.71 -13.57 15.76
C LEU A 68 -4.04 -14.00 14.32
N GLU A 69 -4.32 -13.05 13.43
CA GLU A 69 -4.55 -13.36 12.01
C GLU A 69 -3.30 -13.91 11.31
N LEU A 70 -2.11 -13.40 11.64
CA LEU A 70 -0.85 -13.96 11.14
C LEU A 70 -0.67 -15.42 11.57
N VAL A 71 -0.84 -15.72 12.86
CA VAL A 71 -0.74 -17.09 13.39
C VAL A 71 -1.74 -18.04 12.71
N LYS A 72 -2.99 -17.58 12.50
CA LYS A 72 -4.01 -18.39 11.82
C LYS A 72 -3.63 -18.72 10.38
N ASN A 73 -3.05 -17.78 9.65
CA ASN A 73 -2.80 -17.93 8.21
C ASN A 73 -1.47 -18.60 7.90
N ILE A 74 -0.42 -18.35 8.69
CA ILE A 74 0.94 -18.81 8.41
C ILE A 74 1.11 -20.33 8.38
N LYS A 75 0.18 -21.06 9.01
CA LYS A 75 0.13 -22.52 8.99
C LYS A 75 -0.27 -23.08 7.61
N TYR A 76 -0.96 -22.28 6.79
CA TYR A 76 -1.42 -22.69 5.47
C TYR A 76 -0.41 -22.26 4.41
N LYS A 77 0.50 -23.17 4.04
CA LYS A 77 1.57 -22.92 3.05
C LYS A 77 1.06 -22.87 1.60
N THR A 78 -0.13 -22.33 1.39
CA THR A 78 -0.79 -22.15 0.09
C THR A 78 -0.56 -20.72 -0.42
N LEU A 79 -0.89 -20.47 -1.69
CA LEU A 79 -0.83 -19.12 -2.26
C LEU A 79 -1.81 -18.17 -1.57
N GLU A 80 -2.99 -18.67 -1.20
CA GLU A 80 -4.01 -17.92 -0.48
C GLU A 80 -3.57 -17.61 0.96
N GLY A 81 -2.97 -18.59 1.65
CA GLY A 81 -2.37 -18.36 2.97
C GLY A 81 -1.28 -17.30 2.91
N PHE A 82 -0.43 -17.34 1.88
CA PHE A 82 0.58 -16.30 1.64
C PHE A 82 -0.06 -14.92 1.43
N ALA A 83 -1.10 -14.82 0.60
CA ALA A 83 -1.82 -13.58 0.37
C ALA A 83 -2.37 -12.99 1.68
N TYR A 84 -3.01 -13.80 2.52
CA TYR A 84 -3.52 -13.31 3.81
C TYR A 84 -2.40 -12.96 4.79
N THR A 85 -1.35 -13.78 4.88
CA THR A 85 -0.20 -13.47 5.73
C THR A 85 0.47 -12.17 5.30
N LYS A 86 0.70 -11.93 4.01
CA LYS A 86 1.27 -10.67 3.49
C LYS A 86 0.44 -9.47 3.94
N TYR A 87 -0.86 -9.50 3.71
CA TYR A 87 -1.76 -8.41 4.08
C TYR A 87 -1.70 -8.06 5.56
N TYR A 88 -1.76 -9.06 6.44
CA TYR A 88 -1.70 -8.83 7.89
C TYR A 88 -0.29 -8.48 8.38
N LEU A 89 0.75 -8.89 7.67
CA LEU A 89 2.13 -8.52 7.99
C LEU A 89 2.36 -7.04 7.69
N GLU A 90 1.84 -6.54 6.57
CA GLU A 90 1.88 -5.12 6.22
C GLU A 90 1.03 -4.28 7.18
N LYS A 91 -0.16 -4.76 7.59
CA LYS A 91 -0.96 -4.10 8.63
C LYS A 91 -0.25 -4.05 9.97
N LEU A 92 0.41 -5.14 10.38
CA LEU A 92 1.23 -5.17 11.59
C LEU A 92 2.38 -4.18 11.48
N PHE A 93 3.06 -4.13 10.34
CA PHE A 93 4.16 -3.20 10.09
C PHE A 93 3.71 -1.74 10.27
N LEU A 94 2.60 -1.34 9.64
CA LEU A 94 2.05 0.00 9.80
C LEU A 94 1.66 0.30 11.25
N ALA A 95 1.15 -0.69 11.98
CA ALA A 95 0.76 -0.49 13.38
C ALA A 95 1.98 -0.23 14.29
N VAL A 96 3.13 -0.81 13.99
CA VAL A 96 4.34 -0.74 14.84
C VAL A 96 5.38 0.31 14.41
N THR A 97 5.17 0.95 13.27
CA THR A 97 6.07 1.95 12.72
C THR A 97 5.40 3.32 12.64
N GLU A 98 6.22 4.37 12.61
CA GLU A 98 5.82 5.75 12.28
C GLU A 98 6.10 6.06 10.82
N ARG A 99 7.05 5.34 10.21
CA ARG A 99 7.42 5.48 8.81
C ARG A 99 8.01 4.18 8.26
N GLY A 100 7.98 4.04 6.94
CA GLY A 100 8.57 2.93 6.19
C GLY A 100 7.54 2.03 5.53
N PHE A 101 8.01 0.98 4.88
CA PHE A 101 7.18 -0.09 4.31
C PHE A 101 7.96 -1.40 4.24
N LEU A 102 7.25 -2.49 3.94
CA LEU A 102 7.86 -3.78 3.67
C LEU A 102 8.04 -3.97 2.17
N GLU A 103 9.24 -4.39 1.78
CA GLU A 103 9.57 -4.82 0.44
C GLU A 103 9.58 -6.35 0.37
N PHE A 104 8.79 -6.89 -0.54
CA PHE A 104 8.73 -8.32 -0.81
C PHE A 104 9.52 -8.63 -2.09
N HIS A 105 10.57 -9.42 -1.96
CA HIS A 105 11.39 -9.87 -3.08
C HIS A 105 10.87 -11.22 -3.55
N TYR A 106 10.15 -11.26 -4.66
CA TYR A 106 9.44 -12.46 -5.12
C TYR A 106 10.34 -13.45 -5.85
N GLN A 107 10.01 -14.74 -5.72
CA GLN A 107 10.59 -15.79 -6.57
C GLN A 107 10.11 -15.61 -8.01
N GLU A 108 11.04 -15.60 -8.97
CA GLU A 108 10.71 -15.33 -10.38
C GLU A 108 9.73 -16.35 -10.98
N ASP A 109 9.78 -17.61 -10.56
CA ASP A 109 8.88 -18.69 -11.01
C ASP A 109 7.45 -18.53 -10.48
N HIS A 110 7.22 -17.60 -9.55
CA HIS A 110 5.91 -17.24 -9.00
C HIS A 110 5.44 -15.85 -9.44
N LEU A 111 6.15 -15.24 -10.41
CA LEU A 111 5.71 -14.06 -11.12
C LEU A 111 4.99 -14.46 -12.41
N LEU A 112 3.74 -14.04 -12.53
CA LEU A 112 2.90 -14.31 -13.68
C LEU A 112 3.13 -13.26 -14.76
N THR A 113 3.01 -13.70 -16.01
CA THR A 113 2.87 -12.81 -17.17
C THR A 113 1.49 -12.13 -17.18
N SER A 114 1.36 -11.08 -17.99
CA SER A 114 0.05 -10.42 -18.19
C SER A 114 -1.02 -11.38 -18.69
N MET A 115 -0.67 -12.33 -19.56
CA MET A 115 -1.59 -13.31 -20.12
C MET A 115 -2.07 -14.31 -19.06
N GLU A 116 -1.17 -14.80 -18.21
CA GLU A 116 -1.53 -15.72 -17.13
C GLU A 116 -2.40 -15.04 -16.07
N MET A 117 -2.10 -13.78 -15.74
CA MET A 117 -2.91 -13.01 -14.79
C MET A 117 -4.32 -12.74 -15.33
N GLN A 118 -4.45 -12.33 -16.60
CA GLN A 118 -5.74 -12.18 -17.28
C GLN A 118 -6.55 -13.47 -17.21
N LYS A 119 -5.92 -14.62 -17.49
CA LYS A 119 -6.59 -15.93 -17.43
C LYS A 119 -7.04 -16.28 -16.01
N LYS A 120 -6.23 -16.01 -14.99
CA LYS A 120 -6.58 -16.29 -13.59
C LYS A 120 -7.72 -15.43 -13.07
N LEU A 121 -7.75 -14.15 -13.47
CA LEU A 121 -8.78 -13.20 -13.06
C LEU A 121 -10.01 -13.23 -13.98
N ASN A 122 -9.90 -13.89 -15.14
CA ASN A 122 -10.91 -13.89 -16.20
C ASN A 122 -11.29 -12.47 -16.65
N VAL A 123 -10.28 -11.64 -16.93
CA VAL A 123 -10.46 -10.24 -17.33
C VAL A 123 -9.68 -9.90 -18.60
N SER A 124 -10.11 -8.83 -19.27
CA SER A 124 -9.40 -8.30 -20.42
C SER A 124 -8.06 -7.66 -20.02
N ARG A 125 -7.17 -7.47 -21.00
CA ARG A 125 -5.92 -6.72 -20.83
C ARG A 125 -6.17 -5.28 -20.36
N ALA A 126 -7.21 -4.62 -20.89
CA ALA A 126 -7.58 -3.27 -20.50
C ALA A 126 -8.00 -3.20 -19.03
N THR A 127 -8.80 -4.17 -18.58
CA THR A 127 -9.20 -4.31 -17.17
C THR A 127 -7.98 -4.57 -16.27
N LEU A 128 -7.07 -5.45 -16.67
CA LEU A 128 -5.82 -5.68 -15.93
C LEU A 128 -4.97 -4.40 -15.84
N SER A 129 -4.92 -3.59 -16.90
CA SER A 129 -4.24 -2.30 -16.88
C SER A 129 -4.85 -1.34 -15.87
N ARG A 130 -6.19 -1.29 -15.78
CA ARG A 130 -6.90 -0.49 -14.76
C ARG A 130 -6.60 -1.00 -13.36
N PHE A 131 -6.50 -2.31 -13.15
CA PHE A 131 -6.11 -2.85 -11.84
C PHE A 131 -4.71 -2.40 -11.44
N VAL A 132 -3.74 -2.37 -12.36
CA VAL A 132 -2.40 -1.84 -12.11
C VAL A 132 -2.44 -0.35 -11.76
N ALA A 133 -3.16 0.46 -12.54
CA ALA A 133 -3.35 1.88 -12.23
C ALA A 133 -3.97 2.09 -10.84
N ASN A 134 -4.88 1.20 -10.46
CA ASN A 134 -5.59 1.23 -9.19
C ASN A 134 -4.87 0.53 -8.04
N GLY A 135 -3.55 0.28 -8.15
CA GLY A 135 -2.72 -0.20 -7.06
C GLY A 135 -2.47 -1.72 -7.03
N MET A 136 -2.71 -2.46 -8.12
CA MET A 136 -2.24 -3.85 -8.21
C MET A 136 -0.71 -3.87 -8.19
N GLU A 137 -0.15 -4.60 -7.24
CA GLU A 137 1.29 -4.77 -7.08
C GLU A 137 1.95 -5.33 -8.35
N THR A 138 3.07 -4.74 -8.76
CA THR A 138 3.89 -5.23 -9.87
C THR A 138 5.36 -5.18 -9.51
N VAL A 139 6.14 -6.08 -10.10
CA VAL A 139 7.59 -6.17 -9.90
C VAL A 139 8.28 -5.77 -11.19
N GLN A 140 9.24 -4.86 -11.09
CA GLN A 140 10.13 -4.54 -12.20
C GLN A 140 11.20 -5.62 -12.29
N ASN A 141 11.26 -6.35 -13.41
CA ASN A 141 12.35 -7.29 -13.67
C ASN A 141 12.66 -7.39 -15.17
N LYS A 142 13.74 -8.11 -15.49
CA LYS A 142 14.21 -8.28 -16.87
C LYS A 142 13.38 -9.29 -17.68
N LYS A 143 12.45 -10.01 -17.06
CA LYS A 143 11.65 -11.09 -17.67
C LYS A 143 10.23 -10.60 -17.96
N HIS A 144 9.43 -11.43 -18.66
CA HIS A 144 8.04 -11.09 -18.99
C HIS A 144 7.06 -11.23 -17.81
N GLY A 145 7.42 -11.98 -16.77
CA GLY A 145 6.58 -12.17 -15.59
C GLY A 145 6.76 -11.02 -14.61
N LYS A 146 5.70 -10.26 -14.31
CA LYS A 146 5.77 -9.06 -13.46
C LYS A 146 4.72 -8.99 -12.37
N TYR A 147 3.78 -9.93 -12.34
CA TYR A 147 2.66 -9.91 -11.41
C TYR A 147 2.84 -11.00 -10.36
N PRO A 148 3.06 -10.68 -9.08
CA PRO A 148 3.05 -11.70 -8.03
C PRO A 148 1.77 -12.53 -8.07
N ALA A 149 1.90 -13.86 -7.99
CA ALA A 149 0.76 -14.75 -8.17
C ALA A 149 -0.39 -14.52 -7.17
N HIS A 150 -0.09 -14.02 -5.96
CA HIS A 150 -1.10 -13.74 -4.93
C HIS A 150 -2.06 -12.61 -5.30
N ASN A 151 -1.70 -11.75 -6.27
CA ASN A 151 -2.64 -10.75 -6.80
C ASN A 151 -3.91 -11.39 -7.36
N ALA A 152 -3.84 -12.63 -7.87
CA ALA A 152 -5.02 -13.35 -8.33
C ALA A 152 -6.02 -13.66 -7.20
N ILE A 153 -5.60 -13.60 -5.93
CA ILE A 153 -6.47 -13.73 -4.76
C ILE A 153 -7.11 -12.38 -4.45
N TYR A 154 -6.31 -11.32 -4.37
CA TYR A 154 -6.81 -9.99 -3.99
C TYR A 154 -7.77 -9.40 -5.02
N TRP A 155 -7.45 -9.54 -6.30
CA TRP A 155 -8.19 -8.89 -7.38
C TRP A 155 -9.37 -9.70 -7.91
N LYS A 156 -9.68 -10.83 -7.27
CA LYS A 156 -10.80 -11.68 -7.64
C LYS A 156 -12.13 -11.22 -7.02
N THR A 157 -12.09 -10.52 -5.89
CA THR A 157 -13.30 -10.02 -5.22
C THR A 157 -13.17 -8.55 -4.90
N THR A 158 -14.27 -7.80 -5.05
CA THR A 158 -14.31 -6.35 -4.79
C THR A 158 -13.92 -6.01 -3.35
N LEU A 159 -14.29 -6.86 -2.39
CA LEU A 159 -13.91 -6.68 -0.98
C LEU A 159 -12.39 -6.71 -0.78
N TRP A 160 -11.69 -7.64 -1.43
CA TRP A 160 -10.23 -7.71 -1.31
C TRP A 160 -9.54 -6.58 -2.06
N VAL A 161 -10.06 -6.19 -3.22
CA VAL A 161 -9.57 -5.00 -3.95
C VAL A 161 -9.63 -3.77 -3.04
N ALA A 162 -10.79 -3.50 -2.43
CA ALA A 162 -10.95 -2.36 -1.53
C ALA A 162 -9.95 -2.41 -0.36
N ARG A 163 -9.76 -3.58 0.28
CA ARG A 163 -8.81 -3.74 1.38
C ARG A 163 -7.37 -3.44 1.00
N ILE A 164 -6.93 -3.89 -0.18
CA ILE A 164 -5.57 -3.65 -0.66
C ILE A 164 -5.38 -2.19 -1.06
N GLN A 165 -6.38 -1.57 -1.67
CA GLN A 165 -6.33 -0.15 -2.00
C GLN A 165 -6.23 0.72 -0.74
N THR A 166 -7.06 0.45 0.28
CA THR A 166 -6.97 1.16 1.56
C THR A 166 -5.62 0.92 2.24
N LEU A 167 -5.09 -0.31 2.20
CA LEU A 167 -3.76 -0.60 2.74
C LEU A 167 -2.67 0.18 2.00
N LYS A 168 -2.72 0.26 0.68
CA LYS A 168 -1.77 1.01 -0.13
C LYS A 168 -1.82 2.50 0.17
N ALA A 169 -3.02 3.09 0.22
CA ALA A 169 -3.21 4.49 0.58
C ALA A 169 -2.67 4.78 1.99
N HIS A 170 -2.89 3.87 2.96
CA HIS A 170 -2.28 3.99 4.28
C HIS A 170 -0.75 3.97 4.21
N ILE A 171 -0.13 3.10 3.40
CA ILE A 171 1.34 3.07 3.24
C ILE A 171 1.85 4.37 2.62
N GLU A 172 1.14 4.92 1.64
CA GLU A 172 1.49 6.19 0.98
C GLU A 172 1.46 7.35 1.98
N ILE A 173 0.34 7.53 2.70
CA ILE A 173 0.20 8.54 3.75
C ILE A 173 1.26 8.34 4.84
N HIS A 174 1.51 7.10 5.25
CA HIS A 174 2.52 6.75 6.27
C HIS A 174 3.94 7.13 5.89
N ASN A 175 4.21 7.29 4.59
CA ASN A 175 5.53 7.67 4.08
C ASN A 175 5.59 9.07 3.49
N LEU A 176 4.46 9.78 3.46
CA LEU A 176 4.35 11.10 2.88
C LEU A 176 5.27 12.06 3.63
N THR A 177 6.15 12.70 2.87
CA THR A 177 6.97 13.80 3.37
C THR A 177 6.44 15.10 2.80
N GLU A 178 6.68 16.18 3.52
CA GLU A 178 6.43 17.53 3.05
C GLU A 178 6.99 17.78 1.63
N GLU A 179 8.24 17.39 1.37
CA GLU A 179 8.85 17.51 0.03
C GLU A 179 8.19 16.64 -1.05
N ALA A 180 7.63 15.50 -0.66
CA ALA A 180 6.90 14.63 -1.60
C ALA A 180 5.52 15.20 -1.91
N LEU A 181 4.84 15.74 -0.89
CA LEU A 181 3.57 16.45 -1.03
C LEU A 181 3.75 17.71 -1.90
N LYS A 182 4.75 18.55 -1.62
CA LYS A 182 5.11 19.70 -2.48
C LYS A 182 5.36 19.28 -3.92
N LYS A 183 5.97 18.12 -4.14
CA LYS A 183 6.21 17.60 -5.49
C LYS A 183 4.90 17.17 -6.17
N GLU A 184 4.03 16.47 -5.45
CA GLU A 184 2.71 16.03 -5.95
C GLU A 184 1.85 17.22 -6.35
N LEU A 185 1.71 18.22 -5.47
CA LEU A 185 0.95 19.45 -5.74
C LEU A 185 1.52 20.22 -6.96
N ARG A 186 2.84 20.28 -7.12
CA ARG A 186 3.47 20.90 -8.30
C ARG A 186 3.21 20.12 -9.59
N GLU A 187 3.16 18.79 -9.51
CA GLU A 187 2.83 17.95 -10.67
C GLU A 187 1.35 18.14 -11.07
N GLU A 188 0.44 18.22 -10.10
CA GLU A 188 -0.97 18.52 -10.31
C GLU A 188 -1.19 19.91 -10.96
N VAL A 189 -0.58 20.95 -10.41
CA VAL A 189 -0.58 22.31 -11.00
C VAL A 189 -0.06 22.27 -12.45
N ALA A 190 1.04 21.54 -12.71
CA ALA A 190 1.60 21.45 -14.06
C ALA A 190 0.68 20.70 -15.04
N GLU A 191 -0.08 19.70 -14.58
CA GLU A 191 -1.07 19.00 -15.39
C GLU A 191 -2.25 19.91 -15.75
N LEU A 192 -2.72 20.72 -14.80
CA LEU A 192 -3.79 21.70 -15.01
C LEU A 192 -3.34 22.84 -15.93
N GLU A 193 -2.13 23.38 -15.73
CA GLU A 193 -1.52 24.37 -16.63
C GLU A 193 -1.45 23.85 -18.07
N LYS A 194 -1.13 22.57 -18.24
CA LYS A 194 -1.09 21.92 -19.54
C LYS A 194 -2.48 21.66 -20.12
N LYS A 195 -3.47 21.31 -19.30
CA LYS A 195 -4.86 21.08 -19.71
C LYS A 195 -5.49 22.38 -20.24
N TYR A 196 -5.28 23.49 -19.56
CA TYR A 196 -5.87 24.79 -19.89
C TYR A 196 -4.98 25.70 -20.73
N GLY A 197 -3.68 25.38 -20.86
CA GLY A 197 -2.75 26.08 -21.75
C GLY A 197 -2.25 27.43 -21.24
N GLY A 198 -2.24 27.65 -19.92
CA GLY A 198 -1.83 28.91 -19.30
C GLY A 198 -1.64 28.79 -17.78
N LYS A 199 -1.30 29.89 -17.12
CA LYS A 199 -1.25 29.99 -15.65
C LYS A 199 -2.65 30.20 -15.07
N PHE A 200 -2.85 29.83 -13.80
CA PHE A 200 -4.14 29.89 -13.12
C PHE A 200 -4.79 31.27 -13.24
N GLU A 201 -4.03 32.32 -12.95
CA GLU A 201 -4.49 33.69 -12.94
C GLU A 201 -4.90 34.19 -14.33
N ASP A 202 -4.22 33.70 -15.37
CA ASP A 202 -4.52 34.06 -16.77
C ASP A 202 -5.76 33.30 -17.28
N VAL A 203 -5.86 32.01 -16.95
CA VAL A 203 -6.96 31.12 -17.39
C VAL A 203 -8.28 31.54 -16.74
N PHE A 204 -8.26 31.87 -15.44
CA PHE A 204 -9.45 32.19 -14.66
C PHE A 204 -9.58 33.68 -14.30
N ALA A 205 -8.94 34.57 -15.05
CA ALA A 205 -8.98 36.02 -14.81
C ALA A 205 -10.40 36.59 -14.66
N LYS A 206 -11.37 36.06 -15.43
CA LYS A 206 -12.79 36.46 -15.37
C LYS A 206 -13.51 36.03 -14.11
N VAL A 207 -13.06 34.95 -13.48
CA VAL A 207 -13.59 34.49 -12.19
C VAL A 207 -12.97 35.33 -11.09
N LEU A 208 -11.64 35.50 -11.12
CA LEU A 208 -10.88 36.27 -10.12
C LEU A 208 -11.26 37.75 -10.08
N ASN A 209 -11.72 38.34 -11.19
CA ASN A 209 -12.15 39.73 -11.26
C ASN A 209 -13.65 39.93 -10.99
N GLY A 210 -14.43 38.85 -10.79
CA GLY A 210 -15.86 38.89 -10.52
C GLY A 210 -16.76 39.10 -11.74
N ASP A 211 -16.24 38.98 -12.97
CA ASP A 211 -17.03 39.05 -14.21
C ASP A 211 -17.77 37.74 -14.52
N MET A 212 -17.42 36.64 -13.83
CA MET A 212 -17.98 35.30 -13.99
C MET A 212 -17.98 34.60 -12.62
N ASP A 213 -19.05 33.86 -12.32
CA ASP A 213 -19.12 33.03 -11.12
C ASP A 213 -18.38 31.69 -11.35
N GLU A 214 -17.69 31.17 -10.33
CA GLU A 214 -16.94 29.91 -10.43
C GLU A 214 -17.82 28.71 -10.86
N TYR A 215 -19.11 28.71 -10.51
CA TYR A 215 -20.07 27.67 -10.90
C TYR A 215 -20.56 27.82 -12.34
N GLU A 216 -20.20 28.90 -13.05
CA GLU A 216 -20.49 29.11 -14.47
C GLU A 216 -19.41 28.53 -15.38
N LEU A 217 -18.31 28.01 -14.83
CA LEU A 217 -17.27 27.32 -15.58
C LEU A 217 -17.76 25.97 -16.13
N ASP A 218 -17.17 25.52 -17.25
CA ASP A 218 -17.44 24.20 -17.82
C ASP A 218 -17.01 23.07 -16.87
N GLU A 219 -15.92 23.29 -16.11
CA GLU A 219 -15.39 22.39 -15.09
C GLU A 219 -15.06 23.23 -13.83
N PRO A 220 -16.05 23.51 -12.95
CA PRO A 220 -15.83 24.29 -11.72
C PRO A 220 -14.88 23.61 -10.73
N GLU A 221 -14.87 22.27 -10.72
CA GLU A 221 -14.01 21.46 -9.86
C GLU A 221 -12.53 21.74 -10.14
N ASP A 222 -12.13 21.79 -11.41
CA ASP A 222 -10.75 22.12 -11.81
C ASP A 222 -10.28 23.50 -11.34
N PHE A 223 -11.17 24.49 -11.22
CA PHE A 223 -10.81 25.80 -10.65
C PHE A 223 -10.53 25.69 -9.16
N ILE A 224 -11.39 24.99 -8.43
CA ILE A 224 -11.26 24.78 -6.98
C ILE A 224 -9.99 23.98 -6.67
N ASP A 225 -9.81 22.85 -7.34
CA ASP A 225 -8.65 21.96 -7.14
C ASP A 225 -7.33 22.71 -7.42
N TRP A 226 -7.28 23.49 -8.51
CA TRP A 226 -6.09 24.26 -8.84
C TRP A 226 -5.79 25.36 -7.82
N ARG A 227 -6.82 26.10 -7.39
CA ARG A 227 -6.67 27.14 -6.36
C ARG A 227 -6.15 26.52 -5.07
N ASP A 228 -6.79 25.46 -4.59
CA ASP A 228 -6.47 24.81 -3.32
C ASP A 228 -5.04 24.23 -3.36
N ALA A 229 -4.61 23.65 -4.49
CA ALA A 229 -3.23 23.17 -4.66
C ALA A 229 -2.18 24.29 -4.63
N LEU A 230 -2.50 25.49 -5.17
CA LEU A 230 -1.62 26.66 -5.12
C LEU A 230 -1.55 27.25 -3.70
N GLU A 231 -2.69 27.35 -3.01
CA GLU A 231 -2.77 27.81 -1.62
C GLU A 231 -1.98 26.88 -0.68
N GLU A 232 -2.15 25.57 -0.80
CA GLU A 232 -1.41 24.59 -0.01
C GLU A 232 0.11 24.69 -0.29
N LEU A 233 0.52 24.88 -1.54
CA LEU A 233 1.93 25.11 -1.88
C LEU A 233 2.48 26.40 -1.23
N GLU A 234 1.70 27.48 -1.20
CA GLU A 234 2.10 28.75 -0.58
C GLU A 234 2.30 28.58 0.93
N GLU A 235 1.34 27.95 1.62
CA GLU A 235 1.40 27.67 3.07
C GLU A 235 2.60 26.82 3.47
N MET A 236 3.07 25.93 2.59
CA MET A 236 4.23 25.08 2.85
C MET A 236 5.58 25.74 2.54
N THR A 237 5.60 27.00 2.07
CA THR A 237 6.85 27.71 1.74
C THR A 237 7.35 28.65 2.86
N ASP A 238 6.52 28.88 3.88
CA ASP A 238 6.80 29.64 5.10
C ASP A 238 7.40 28.79 6.25
#